data_AF-A0A942SI20-F1
#
_entry.id   AF-A0A942SI20-F1
#
_cell.length_a   1.000
_cell.length_b   1.000
_cell.length_c   1.000
_cell.angle_alpha   90.00
_cell.angle_beta   90.00
_cell.angle_gamma   90.00
#
_symmetry.space_group_name_H-M   'P 1'
#
loop_
_entity.id
_entity.type
_entity.pdbx_description
1 polymer ?
#
loop_
_entity_poly.entity_id
_entity_poly.type
_entity_poly.pdbx_seq_one_letter_code
_entity_poly.pdbx_strand_id
1 'polypeptide(L)'
;MRILLVTSVDAWTRSVSTLHKWIAAGQSLGHDIAVYGEADSDLPKLRFTTDLANVDLALFVVQVPSDFPDMPYLARVLDGVPKERRAVVDLWGRYNDTLRIDHDFNHLEKLDGHQGWEWQDAIAAVSDTILQPTFNPKRANVKPFLFHGFDAASVTKNHVSAKEAAAAWKSKPHGVMYVGSNWQRWHQTRAFLEDYAAVREQAGPACLAGWDWNARPDWAVQKAIMGVDTDPAFLETQQVEVRHGVRFDEVVDLLGQAKFAPVIHRPLFRELGFVTNRTFETFYADTIPVLMLPETFVGQLYGAAAKKLVPSHGVASLVSDALKSPESYWEAVLKTRAHLAAKHSYAVRIEELKKAIGT
;
A
#
# COMPACT_ATOMS: atom_id res chain seq x y z
N MET A 1 -2.72 21.54 -14.70
CA MET A 1 -2.51 21.98 -13.30
C MET A 1 -1.09 21.65 -12.88
N ARG A 2 -0.47 22.49 -12.06
CA ARG A 2 0.80 22.23 -11.39
C ARG A 2 0.56 21.73 -9.96
N ILE A 3 0.77 20.44 -9.73
CA ILE A 3 0.61 19.79 -8.42
C ILE A 3 1.98 19.49 -7.84
N LEU A 4 2.21 19.95 -6.62
CA LEU A 4 3.42 19.69 -5.85
C LEU A 4 3.12 18.62 -4.78
N LEU A 5 3.74 17.45 -4.89
CA LEU A 5 3.66 16.39 -3.89
C LEU A 5 4.70 16.67 -2.79
N VAL A 6 4.24 16.92 -1.57
CA VAL A 6 5.11 17.20 -0.41
C VAL A 6 5.15 15.96 0.47
N THR A 7 6.27 15.22 0.40
CA THR A 7 6.50 13.98 1.14
C THR A 7 7.99 13.67 1.16
N SER A 8 8.45 12.94 2.17
CA SER A 8 9.73 12.25 2.08
C SER A 8 9.65 11.10 1.08
N VAL A 9 10.76 10.80 0.42
CA VAL A 9 10.89 9.68 -0.53
C VAL A 9 12.04 8.79 -0.11
N ASP A 10 11.86 7.49 -0.27
CA ASP A 10 12.85 6.47 0.08
C ASP A 10 12.58 5.24 -0.79
N ALA A 11 13.60 4.74 -1.50
CA ALA A 11 13.43 3.67 -2.48
C ALA A 11 13.03 2.31 -1.87
N TRP A 12 13.13 2.14 -0.56
CA TRP A 12 12.90 0.88 0.18
C TRP A 12 11.60 0.90 0.97
N THR A 13 11.04 2.07 1.22
CA THR A 13 9.86 2.28 2.04
C THR A 13 8.87 3.23 1.37
N ARG A 14 7.82 3.60 2.10
CA ARG A 14 6.79 4.55 1.64
C ARG A 14 6.11 4.07 0.33
N SER A 15 5.39 5.00 -0.28
CA SER A 15 4.59 4.77 -1.48
C SER A 15 5.27 5.33 -2.72
N VAL A 16 6.60 5.18 -2.85
CA VAL A 16 7.38 5.74 -3.98
C VAL A 16 6.88 5.25 -5.34
N SER A 17 6.54 3.96 -5.45
CA SER A 17 5.84 3.37 -6.61
C SER A 17 4.56 4.14 -7.00
N THR A 18 3.80 4.63 -6.01
CA THR A 18 2.61 5.46 -6.25
C THR A 18 2.98 6.85 -6.79
N LEU A 19 4.06 7.47 -6.30
CA LEU A 19 4.51 8.79 -6.76
C LEU A 19 4.93 8.78 -8.24
N HIS A 20 5.69 7.75 -8.66
CA HIS A 20 6.05 7.59 -10.07
C HIS A 20 4.83 7.55 -10.98
N LYS A 21 3.77 6.87 -10.55
CA LYS A 21 2.54 6.70 -11.33
C LYS A 21 1.69 7.97 -11.35
N TRP A 22 1.68 8.76 -10.28
CA TRP A 22 1.11 10.11 -10.28
C TRP A 22 1.81 11.00 -11.30
N ILE A 23 3.14 11.03 -11.31
CA ILE A 23 3.91 11.85 -12.25
C ILE A 23 3.65 11.42 -13.70
N ALA A 24 3.71 10.12 -13.99
CA ALA A 24 3.48 9.58 -15.32
C ALA A 24 2.05 9.86 -15.83
N ALA A 25 1.04 9.65 -14.98
CA ALA A 25 -0.36 9.94 -15.33
C ALA A 25 -0.63 11.45 -15.45
N GLY A 26 0.00 12.27 -14.61
CA GLY A 26 -0.06 13.72 -14.72
C GLY A 26 0.46 14.18 -16.07
N GLN A 27 1.65 13.72 -16.46
CA GLN A 27 2.26 14.06 -17.74
C GLN A 27 1.38 13.66 -18.93
N SER A 28 0.81 12.44 -18.92
CA SER A 28 -0.05 11.97 -20.02
C SER A 28 -1.36 12.76 -20.16
N LEU A 29 -1.81 13.38 -19.07
CA LEU A 29 -3.01 14.23 -19.01
C LEU A 29 -2.70 15.73 -19.13
N GLY A 30 -1.45 16.13 -19.36
CA GLY A 30 -1.05 17.54 -19.49
C GLY A 30 -0.98 18.31 -18.16
N HIS A 31 -0.86 17.59 -17.04
CA HIS A 31 -0.56 18.17 -15.73
C HIS A 31 0.95 18.16 -15.46
N ASP A 32 1.40 19.17 -14.72
CA ASP A 32 2.75 19.23 -14.18
C ASP A 32 2.72 18.70 -12.75
N ILE A 33 3.22 17.48 -12.51
CA ILE A 33 3.28 16.88 -11.18
C ILE A 33 4.74 16.64 -10.82
N ALA A 34 5.18 17.15 -9.67
CA ALA A 34 6.53 17.01 -9.17
C ALA A 34 6.54 16.79 -7.65
N VAL A 35 7.62 16.19 -7.14
CA VAL A 35 7.89 16.06 -5.71
C VAL A 35 8.64 17.31 -5.23
N TYR A 36 8.26 17.83 -4.07
CA TYR A 36 8.99 18.94 -3.46
C TYR A 36 10.34 18.48 -2.92
N GLY A 37 11.41 19.13 -3.35
CA GLY A 37 12.76 18.85 -2.89
C GLY A 37 13.82 19.00 -3.98
N GLU A 38 15.06 18.72 -3.60
CA GLU A 38 16.18 18.59 -4.53
C GLU A 38 16.12 17.24 -5.25
N ALA A 39 16.82 17.12 -6.38
CA ALA A 39 16.86 15.87 -7.13
C ALA A 39 17.53 14.75 -6.31
N ASP A 40 16.91 13.56 -6.34
CA ASP A 40 17.43 12.36 -5.70
C ASP A 40 18.04 11.42 -6.75
N SER A 41 19.33 11.12 -6.61
CA SER A 41 20.06 10.23 -7.53
C SER A 41 19.59 8.78 -7.48
N ASP A 42 19.00 8.34 -6.37
CA ASP A 42 18.47 6.99 -6.21
C ASP A 42 17.10 6.83 -6.88
N LEU A 43 16.41 7.96 -7.13
CA LEU A 43 15.08 8.04 -7.74
C LEU A 43 15.07 8.94 -8.99
N PRO A 44 15.91 8.68 -10.01
CA PRO A 44 16.13 9.60 -11.14
C PRO A 44 14.91 9.78 -12.05
N LYS A 45 13.90 8.90 -11.93
CA LYS A 45 12.64 8.98 -12.68
C LYS A 45 11.57 9.82 -11.97
N LEU A 46 11.79 10.21 -10.70
CA LEU A 46 10.93 11.20 -10.05
C LEU A 46 11.40 12.59 -10.47
N ARG A 47 10.43 13.44 -10.80
CA ARG A 47 10.69 14.85 -11.04
C ARG A 47 10.63 15.60 -9.72
N PHE A 48 11.74 16.23 -9.35
CA PHE A 48 11.84 17.06 -8.16
C PHE A 48 11.83 18.55 -8.51
N THR A 49 11.37 19.39 -7.59
CA THR A 49 11.47 20.84 -7.71
C THR A 49 11.37 21.53 -6.35
N THR A 50 12.10 22.62 -6.18
CA THR A 50 11.93 23.57 -5.08
C THR A 50 11.22 24.85 -5.51
N ASP A 51 10.87 24.98 -6.79
CA ASP A 51 10.13 26.12 -7.33
C ASP A 51 8.64 26.02 -6.99
N LEU A 52 8.15 27.01 -6.24
CA LEU A 52 6.78 27.12 -5.78
C LEU A 52 5.93 28.06 -6.65
N ALA A 53 6.52 28.70 -7.67
CA ALA A 53 5.80 29.61 -8.54
C ALA A 53 4.70 28.86 -9.31
N ASN A 54 3.50 29.45 -9.34
CA ASN A 54 2.35 28.89 -10.07
C ASN A 54 1.95 27.47 -9.66
N VAL A 55 2.27 27.02 -8.43
CA VAL A 55 1.71 25.77 -7.89
C VAL A 55 0.20 25.96 -7.66
N ASP A 56 -0.61 25.16 -8.36
CA ASP A 56 -2.06 25.18 -8.22
C ASP A 56 -2.50 24.45 -6.95
N LEU A 57 -1.76 23.40 -6.57
CA LEU A 57 -2.02 22.59 -5.39
C LEU A 57 -0.73 22.04 -4.80
N ALA A 58 -0.50 22.26 -3.50
CA ALA A 58 0.47 21.49 -2.72
C ALA A 58 -0.26 20.37 -1.95
N LEU A 59 0.05 19.12 -2.30
CA LEU A 59 -0.52 17.93 -1.69
C LEU A 59 0.49 17.31 -0.72
N PHE A 60 0.26 17.50 0.58
CA PHE A 60 1.07 16.88 1.63
C PHE A 60 0.66 15.42 1.79
N VAL A 61 1.53 14.50 1.40
CA VAL A 61 1.26 13.06 1.44
C VAL A 61 1.94 12.48 2.68
N VAL A 62 1.16 12.21 3.73
CA VAL A 62 1.68 11.93 5.07
C VAL A 62 1.45 10.46 5.43
N GLN A 63 2.52 9.67 5.45
CA GLN A 63 2.56 8.29 5.95
C GLN A 63 3.19 8.22 7.34
N VAL A 64 4.16 9.08 7.62
CA VAL A 64 4.80 9.23 8.93
C VAL A 64 5.09 10.70 9.24
N PRO A 65 5.40 11.03 10.50
CA PRO A 65 5.81 12.38 10.91
C PRO A 65 6.85 13.06 10.01
N SER A 66 7.92 12.34 9.66
CA SER A 66 9.04 12.85 8.88
C SER A 66 8.73 13.06 7.39
N ASP A 67 7.49 12.86 6.95
CA ASP A 67 7.08 13.21 5.59
C ASP A 67 6.82 14.72 5.45
N PHE A 68 6.61 15.43 6.57
CA PHE A 68 6.74 16.88 6.57
C PHE A 68 8.21 17.26 6.39
N PRO A 69 8.52 18.22 5.49
CA PRO A 69 9.89 18.70 5.37
C PRO A 69 10.40 19.32 6.68
N ASP A 70 11.69 19.22 6.94
CA ASP A 70 12.30 19.94 8.05
C ASP A 70 12.26 21.46 7.82
N MET A 71 12.42 22.24 8.88
CA MET A 71 12.66 23.68 8.75
C MET A 71 14.06 23.92 8.14
N PRO A 72 14.23 24.88 7.21
CA PRO A 72 13.27 25.90 6.78
C PRO A 72 12.39 25.50 5.59
N TYR A 73 12.51 24.27 5.06
CA TYR A 73 11.81 23.84 3.84
C TYR A 73 10.29 23.82 4.02
N LEU A 74 9.78 23.38 5.18
CA LEU A 74 8.35 23.44 5.47
C LEU A 74 7.83 24.89 5.45
N ALA A 75 8.53 25.82 6.12
CA ALA A 75 8.17 27.23 6.10
C ALA A 75 8.13 27.78 4.68
N ARG A 76 9.08 27.44 3.81
CA ARG A 76 9.06 27.86 2.40
C ARG A 76 7.79 27.41 1.68
N VAL A 77 7.35 26.16 1.87
CA VAL A 77 6.11 25.67 1.25
C VAL A 77 4.89 26.40 1.82
N LEU A 78 4.84 26.57 3.15
CA LEU A 78 3.73 27.24 3.83
C LEU A 78 3.67 28.75 3.54
N ASP A 79 4.79 29.40 3.23
CA ASP A 79 4.80 30.81 2.84
C ASP A 79 4.57 30.98 1.33
N GLY A 80 5.04 30.04 0.53
CA GLY A 80 5.00 30.11 -0.94
C GLY A 80 3.71 29.63 -1.60
N VAL A 81 2.96 28.72 -0.96
CA VAL A 81 1.68 28.23 -1.47
C VAL A 81 0.61 28.56 -0.45
N PRO A 82 -0.44 29.36 -0.73
CA PRO A 82 -1.52 29.69 0.22
C PRO A 82 -2.30 28.48 0.75
N LYS A 83 -2.90 28.59 1.95
CA LYS A 83 -3.55 27.48 2.66
C LYS A 83 -4.69 26.84 1.86
N GLU A 84 -5.48 27.67 1.17
CA GLU A 84 -6.58 27.26 0.29
C GLU A 84 -6.13 26.46 -0.94
N ARG A 85 -4.84 26.51 -1.29
CA ARG A 85 -4.19 25.72 -2.34
C ARG A 85 -3.37 24.56 -1.77
N ARG A 86 -3.63 24.15 -0.54
CA ARG A 86 -3.00 22.98 0.09
C ARG A 86 -4.05 21.94 0.40
N ALA A 87 -3.66 20.67 0.36
CA ALA A 87 -4.43 19.57 0.92
C ALA A 87 -3.49 18.58 1.62
N VAL A 88 -3.97 17.90 2.65
CA VAL A 88 -3.23 16.83 3.32
C VAL A 88 -3.91 15.50 3.01
N VAL A 89 -3.13 14.54 2.52
CA VAL A 89 -3.51 13.14 2.40
C VAL A 89 -2.90 12.39 3.58
N ASP A 90 -3.73 12.10 4.58
CA ASP A 90 -3.35 11.34 5.75
C ASP A 90 -3.45 9.84 5.46
N LEU A 91 -2.31 9.23 5.15
CA LEU A 91 -2.19 7.80 4.81
C LEU A 91 -2.00 6.91 6.05
N TRP A 92 -1.93 7.48 7.26
CA TRP A 92 -1.73 6.72 8.50
C TRP A 92 -2.93 6.77 9.45
N GLY A 93 -3.80 7.76 9.28
CA GLY A 93 -4.96 8.00 10.15
C GLY A 93 -4.63 8.93 11.32
N ARG A 94 -3.56 9.73 11.21
CA ARG A 94 -3.08 10.67 12.24
C ARG A 94 -4.08 11.79 12.52
N TYR A 95 -4.92 12.15 11.56
CA TYR A 95 -5.92 13.18 11.80
C TYR A 95 -7.15 12.67 12.56
N ASN A 96 -7.30 11.34 12.72
CA ASN A 96 -8.37 10.78 13.54
C ASN A 96 -8.06 10.89 15.03
N ASP A 97 -9.09 10.71 15.87
CA ASP A 97 -8.92 10.48 17.30
C ASP A 97 -8.05 9.23 17.54
N THR A 98 -7.50 9.09 18.75
CA THR A 98 -6.66 7.94 19.07
C THR A 98 -7.43 6.63 18.95
N LEU A 99 -6.99 5.80 18.01
CA LEU A 99 -7.49 4.46 17.77
C LEU A 99 -6.40 3.46 18.12
N ARG A 100 -6.80 2.43 18.86
CA ARG A 100 -5.97 1.29 19.21
C ARG A 100 -6.70 0.03 18.81
N ILE A 101 -6.09 -0.75 17.93
CA ILE A 101 -6.55 -2.10 17.58
C ILE A 101 -5.41 -3.05 17.93
N ASP A 102 -5.59 -3.83 18.98
CA ASP A 102 -4.57 -4.69 19.59
C ASP A 102 -3.30 -3.88 20.00
N HIS A 103 -2.22 -4.05 19.24
CA HIS A 103 -0.93 -3.37 19.40
C HIS A 103 -0.66 -2.34 18.29
N ASP A 104 -1.64 -2.07 17.43
CA ASP A 104 -1.56 -1.16 16.29
C ASP A 104 -2.32 0.15 16.59
N PHE A 105 -1.66 1.29 16.36
CA PHE A 105 -2.15 2.61 16.76
C PHE A 105 -1.86 3.65 15.68
N ASN A 106 -2.79 4.60 15.53
CA ASN A 106 -2.58 5.74 14.63
C ASN A 106 -1.63 6.78 15.26
N HIS A 107 -1.48 6.78 16.59
CA HIS A 107 -0.57 7.66 17.33
C HIS A 107 0.46 6.86 18.11
N LEU A 108 1.71 6.83 17.64
CA LEU A 108 2.81 6.10 18.28
C LEU A 108 3.59 7.03 19.21
N GLU A 109 2.95 7.54 20.26
CA GLU A 109 3.51 8.60 21.12
C GLU A 109 4.93 8.30 21.64
N LYS A 110 5.24 7.04 21.95
CA LYS A 110 6.58 6.59 22.38
C LYS A 110 7.66 6.67 21.29
N LEU A 111 7.25 6.60 20.03
CA LEU A 111 8.13 6.68 18.86
C LEU A 111 8.17 8.10 18.30
N ASP A 112 7.02 8.75 18.22
CA ASP A 112 6.89 10.07 17.61
C ASP A 112 7.24 11.19 18.59
N GLY A 113 7.18 10.95 19.90
CA GLY A 113 7.40 11.97 20.94
C GLY A 113 6.25 12.97 21.10
N HIS A 114 5.16 12.77 20.37
CA HIS A 114 4.04 13.70 20.26
C HIS A 114 2.72 13.05 20.64
N GLN A 115 1.85 13.82 21.29
CA GLN A 115 0.49 13.40 21.64
C GLN A 115 -0.41 13.42 20.40
N GLY A 116 -1.48 12.63 20.41
CA GLY A 116 -2.37 12.52 19.25
C GLY A 116 -3.01 13.86 18.82
N TRP A 117 -3.34 14.74 19.77
CA TRP A 117 -3.92 16.05 19.47
C TRP A 117 -2.94 16.99 18.75
N GLU A 118 -1.63 16.89 19.04
CA GLU A 118 -0.60 17.70 18.37
C GLU A 118 -0.55 17.39 16.86
N TRP A 119 -0.76 16.13 16.49
CA TRP A 119 -0.88 15.73 15.09
C TRP A 119 -2.11 16.33 14.41
N GLN A 120 -3.24 16.36 15.11
CA GLN A 120 -4.46 16.94 14.58
C GLN A 120 -4.29 18.45 14.33
N ASP A 121 -3.71 19.16 15.29
CA ASP A 121 -3.43 20.60 15.17
C ASP A 121 -2.41 20.89 14.07
N ALA A 122 -1.32 20.12 13.99
CA ALA A 122 -0.32 20.29 12.94
C ALA A 122 -0.91 20.08 11.54
N ILE A 123 -1.71 19.03 11.35
CA ILE A 123 -2.37 18.76 10.06
C ILE A 123 -3.38 19.87 9.72
N ALA A 124 -4.17 20.34 10.69
CA ALA A 124 -5.14 21.43 10.49
C ALA A 124 -4.47 22.80 10.23
N ALA A 125 -3.28 23.02 10.79
CA ALA A 125 -2.47 24.20 10.51
C ALA A 125 -1.99 24.23 9.05
N VAL A 126 -1.69 23.05 8.48
CA VAL A 126 -1.24 22.93 7.08
C VAL A 126 -2.39 23.18 6.10
N SER A 127 -3.57 22.57 6.30
CA SER A 127 -4.72 22.73 5.39
C SER A 127 -6.05 22.47 6.07
N ASP A 128 -7.11 23.10 5.55
CA ASP A 128 -8.51 22.79 5.92
C ASP A 128 -9.10 21.65 5.06
N THR A 129 -8.40 21.23 4.00
CA THR A 129 -8.79 20.08 3.16
C THR A 129 -7.98 18.85 3.56
N ILE A 130 -8.60 18.00 4.38
CA ILE A 130 -8.02 16.73 4.83
C ILE A 130 -8.65 15.57 4.07
N LEU A 131 -7.80 14.72 3.52
CA LEU A 131 -8.12 13.60 2.67
C LEU A 131 -7.61 12.31 3.32
N GLN A 132 -8.37 11.22 3.25
CA GLN A 132 -7.94 9.89 3.70
C GLN A 132 -8.24 8.81 2.66
N PRO A 133 -7.39 7.76 2.55
CA PRO A 133 -7.49 6.72 1.53
C PRO A 133 -8.57 5.68 1.89
N THR A 134 -9.75 6.12 2.27
CA THR A 134 -10.89 5.28 2.65
C THR A 134 -12.15 5.79 1.97
N PHE A 135 -13.10 4.88 1.76
CA PHE A 135 -14.44 5.25 1.30
C PHE A 135 -15.27 5.89 2.42
N ASN A 136 -14.96 5.59 3.68
CA ASN A 136 -15.75 6.00 4.84
C ASN A 136 -14.83 6.60 5.92
N PRO A 137 -14.39 7.87 5.77
CA PRO A 137 -13.61 8.54 6.80
C PRO A 137 -14.36 8.55 8.14
N LYS A 138 -13.62 8.41 9.25
CA LYS A 138 -14.22 8.39 10.59
C LYS A 138 -14.70 9.80 11.02
N ARG A 139 -14.00 10.85 10.59
CA ARG A 139 -14.35 12.24 10.90
C ARG A 139 -15.17 12.88 9.78
N ALA A 140 -16.21 13.63 10.14
CA ALA A 140 -17.10 14.28 9.20
C ALA A 140 -16.43 15.38 8.35
N ASN A 141 -15.36 15.99 8.86
CA ASN A 141 -14.59 17.02 8.15
C ASN A 141 -13.45 16.45 7.29
N VAL A 142 -13.34 15.13 7.17
CA VAL A 142 -12.37 14.46 6.29
C VAL A 142 -13.08 13.94 5.06
N LYS A 143 -12.52 14.19 3.87
CA LYS A 143 -13.08 13.71 2.60
C LYS A 143 -12.46 12.38 2.19
N PRO A 144 -13.24 11.46 1.62
CA PRO A 144 -12.71 10.23 1.05
C PRO A 144 -11.89 10.54 -0.21
N PHE A 145 -10.68 10.01 -0.29
CA PHE A 145 -9.83 10.12 -1.47
C PHE A 145 -8.78 9.01 -1.51
N LEU A 146 -8.94 8.07 -2.43
CA LEU A 146 -8.03 6.93 -2.56
C LEU A 146 -6.73 7.38 -3.25
N PHE A 147 -5.74 7.87 -2.52
CA PHE A 147 -4.49 8.35 -3.13
C PHE A 147 -3.75 7.32 -4.01
N HIS A 148 -3.87 6.04 -3.67
CA HIS A 148 -3.29 4.94 -4.45
C HIS A 148 -4.20 4.55 -5.63
N GLY A 149 -3.59 4.12 -6.73
CA GLY A 149 -4.31 3.71 -7.93
C GLY A 149 -3.71 2.47 -8.60
N PHE A 150 -4.38 2.03 -9.66
CA PHE A 150 -3.96 0.93 -10.51
C PHE A 150 -3.38 1.45 -11.82
N ASP A 151 -2.18 1.01 -12.18
CA ASP A 151 -1.61 1.26 -13.49
C ASP A 151 -1.60 -0.04 -14.30
N ALA A 152 -2.40 -0.10 -15.36
CA ALA A 152 -2.47 -1.28 -16.22
C ALA A 152 -1.16 -1.54 -16.96
N ALA A 153 -0.35 -0.51 -17.22
CA ALA A 153 0.95 -0.66 -17.87
C ALA A 153 1.99 -1.31 -16.95
N SER A 154 1.78 -1.28 -15.63
CA SER A 154 2.66 -1.91 -14.63
C SER A 154 2.44 -3.43 -14.50
N VAL A 155 1.43 -4.01 -15.15
CA VAL A 155 1.19 -5.46 -15.09
C VAL A 155 2.30 -6.20 -15.84
N THR A 156 3.08 -7.02 -15.13
CA THR A 156 4.31 -7.63 -15.70
C THR A 156 4.04 -8.69 -16.76
N LYS A 157 2.88 -9.36 -16.68
CA LYS A 157 2.38 -10.26 -17.72
C LYS A 157 0.89 -10.05 -17.99
N ASN A 158 0.61 -9.54 -19.18
CA ASN A 158 -0.73 -9.37 -19.71
C ASN A 158 -1.17 -10.62 -20.48
N HIS A 159 -1.55 -11.66 -19.74
CA HIS A 159 -2.12 -12.88 -20.31
C HIS A 159 -3.41 -12.56 -21.08
N VAL A 160 -3.55 -13.14 -22.27
CA VAL A 160 -4.71 -12.91 -23.14
C VAL A 160 -5.92 -13.72 -22.66
N SER A 161 -5.68 -14.80 -21.91
CA SER A 161 -6.75 -15.64 -21.36
C SER A 161 -6.40 -16.24 -19.99
N ALA A 162 -7.42 -16.64 -19.24
CA ALA A 162 -7.25 -17.33 -17.97
C ALA A 162 -6.53 -18.69 -18.12
N LYS A 163 -6.74 -19.37 -19.26
CA LYS A 163 -6.07 -20.64 -19.60
C LYS A 163 -4.56 -20.47 -19.76
N GLU A 164 -4.15 -19.44 -20.49
CA GLU A 164 -2.73 -19.08 -20.66
C GLU A 164 -2.09 -18.75 -19.31
N ALA A 165 -2.74 -17.88 -18.53
CA ALA A 165 -2.27 -17.49 -17.22
C ALA A 165 -2.12 -18.70 -16.28
N ALA A 166 -3.14 -19.57 -16.23
CA ALA A 166 -3.12 -20.79 -15.43
C ALA A 166 -2.00 -21.76 -15.83
N ALA A 167 -1.67 -21.87 -17.12
CA ALA A 167 -0.57 -22.72 -17.58
C ALA A 167 0.79 -22.17 -17.13
N ALA A 168 1.05 -20.88 -17.32
CA ALA A 168 2.30 -20.22 -16.90
C ALA A 168 2.47 -20.19 -15.37
N TRP A 169 1.36 -20.16 -14.64
CA TRP A 169 1.32 -20.10 -13.18
C TRP A 169 1.71 -21.41 -12.48
N LYS A 170 1.56 -22.57 -13.13
CA LYS A 170 1.83 -23.87 -12.48
C LYS A 170 3.30 -24.11 -12.13
N SER A 171 4.22 -23.51 -12.90
CA SER A 171 5.67 -23.75 -12.81
C SER A 171 6.44 -22.72 -11.98
N LYS A 172 5.76 -22.03 -11.05
CA LYS A 172 6.38 -21.03 -10.18
C LYS A 172 7.26 -21.69 -9.10
N PRO A 173 8.44 -21.11 -8.80
CA PRO A 173 9.37 -21.66 -7.80
C PRO A 173 8.81 -21.64 -6.37
N HIS A 174 7.93 -20.69 -6.06
CA HIS A 174 7.31 -20.56 -4.74
C HIS A 174 5.82 -20.82 -4.80
N GLY A 175 5.29 -21.43 -3.74
CA GLY A 175 3.85 -21.54 -3.56
C GLY A 175 3.26 -20.21 -3.07
N VAL A 176 3.89 -19.59 -2.07
CA VAL A 176 3.46 -18.30 -1.53
C VAL A 176 4.62 -17.32 -1.47
N MET A 177 4.36 -16.05 -1.76
CA MET A 177 5.29 -14.98 -1.42
C MET A 177 4.59 -13.71 -0.93
N TYR A 178 5.12 -13.13 0.14
CA TYR A 178 4.70 -11.84 0.68
C TYR A 178 5.87 -10.86 0.69
N VAL A 179 5.62 -9.61 0.30
CA VAL A 179 6.62 -8.53 0.33
C VAL A 179 6.12 -7.37 1.20
N GLY A 180 6.79 -7.13 2.32
CA GLY A 180 6.44 -6.07 3.26
C GLY A 180 7.20 -6.18 4.58
N SER A 181 6.80 -5.42 5.59
CA SER A 181 7.37 -5.51 6.93
C SER A 181 6.45 -6.27 7.88
N ASN A 182 7.05 -6.90 8.89
CA ASN A 182 6.33 -7.58 9.97
C ASN A 182 5.52 -6.60 10.87
N TRP A 183 5.76 -5.28 10.76
CA TRP A 183 5.06 -4.24 11.50
C TRP A 183 3.54 -4.42 11.50
N GLN A 184 3.02 -4.84 12.66
CA GLN A 184 1.61 -5.08 12.99
C GLN A 184 0.95 -6.13 12.09
N ARG A 185 1.71 -7.09 11.55
CA ARG A 185 1.19 -8.11 10.62
C ARG A 185 1.43 -9.55 11.05
N TRP A 186 2.23 -9.76 12.10
CA TRP A 186 2.62 -11.10 12.54
C TRP A 186 1.42 -12.04 12.73
N HIS A 187 0.38 -11.60 13.46
CA HIS A 187 -0.77 -12.45 13.74
C HIS A 187 -1.51 -12.89 12.47
N GLN A 188 -1.75 -11.98 11.52
CA GLN A 188 -2.39 -12.34 10.24
C GLN A 188 -1.50 -13.24 9.39
N THR A 189 -0.19 -12.96 9.33
CA THR A 189 0.77 -13.77 8.58
C THR A 189 0.92 -15.17 9.16
N ARG A 190 1.00 -15.28 10.49
CA ARG A 190 1.06 -16.57 11.19
C ARG A 190 -0.19 -17.40 10.92
N ALA A 191 -1.38 -16.82 11.08
CA ALA A 191 -2.64 -17.51 10.81
C ALA A 191 -2.72 -17.98 9.34
N PHE A 192 -2.25 -17.17 8.39
CA PHE A 192 -2.13 -17.57 7.00
C PHE A 192 -1.21 -18.78 6.83
N LEU A 193 -0.02 -18.76 7.44
CA LEU A 193 0.97 -19.82 7.32
C LEU A 193 0.54 -21.12 7.99
N GLU A 194 -0.11 -21.05 9.15
CA GLU A 194 -0.66 -22.22 9.87
C GLU A 194 -1.69 -22.96 9.00
N ASP A 195 -2.58 -22.23 8.34
CA ASP A 195 -3.57 -22.81 7.43
C ASP A 195 -2.93 -23.30 6.11
N TYR A 196 -2.02 -22.49 5.54
CA TYR A 196 -1.27 -22.86 4.33
C TYR A 196 -0.43 -24.14 4.49
N ALA A 197 0.03 -24.46 5.70
CA ALA A 197 0.82 -25.66 5.99
C ALA A 197 0.14 -26.94 5.48
N ALA A 198 -1.19 -27.02 5.51
CA ALA A 198 -1.96 -28.19 5.05
C ALA A 198 -1.85 -28.47 3.54
N VAL A 199 -1.45 -27.46 2.75
CA VAL A 199 -1.38 -27.53 1.28
C VAL A 199 0.01 -27.21 0.73
N ARG A 200 0.98 -26.92 1.60
CA ARG A 200 2.34 -26.51 1.23
C ARG A 200 3.02 -27.50 0.29
N GLU A 201 2.93 -28.81 0.56
CA GLU A 201 3.57 -29.84 -0.27
C GLU A 201 3.05 -29.85 -1.72
N GLN A 202 1.81 -29.40 -1.95
CA GLN A 202 1.22 -29.30 -3.28
C GLN A 202 1.49 -27.94 -3.93
N ALA A 203 1.47 -26.87 -3.12
CA ALA A 203 1.60 -25.50 -3.57
C ALA A 203 3.06 -25.08 -3.81
N GLY A 204 3.98 -25.47 -2.94
CA GLY A 204 5.39 -25.08 -2.91
C GLY A 204 5.78 -24.33 -1.64
N PRO A 205 7.06 -23.95 -1.49
CA PRO A 205 7.55 -23.24 -0.30
C PRO A 205 6.95 -21.84 -0.21
N ALA A 206 6.92 -21.30 1.01
CA ALA A 206 6.53 -19.92 1.29
C ALA A 206 7.77 -19.04 1.45
N CYS A 207 7.68 -17.78 1.03
CA CYS A 207 8.73 -16.78 1.20
C CYS A 207 8.18 -15.47 1.76
N LEU A 208 8.83 -14.93 2.79
CA LEU A 208 8.57 -13.60 3.34
C LEU A 208 9.77 -12.70 3.04
N ALA A 209 9.56 -11.67 2.23
CA ALA A 209 10.60 -10.70 1.90
C ALA A 209 10.30 -9.35 2.53
N GLY A 210 11.33 -8.72 3.11
CA GLY A 210 11.26 -7.38 3.64
C GLY A 210 11.86 -7.25 5.03
N TRP A 211 11.21 -6.46 5.88
CA TRP A 211 11.77 -6.02 7.15
C TRP A 211 11.19 -6.78 8.34
N ASP A 212 12.05 -7.06 9.32
CA ASP A 212 11.69 -7.56 10.66
C ASP A 212 11.00 -8.94 10.70
N TRP A 213 11.21 -9.78 9.68
CA TRP A 213 10.67 -11.14 9.63
C TRP A 213 11.51 -12.15 10.41
N ASN A 214 12.84 -12.06 10.34
CA ASN A 214 13.78 -13.02 10.92
C ASN A 214 14.10 -12.74 12.40
N ALA A 215 13.93 -11.50 12.84
CA ALA A 215 14.16 -11.11 14.22
C ALA A 215 13.36 -9.84 14.54
N ARG A 216 12.97 -9.71 15.81
CA ARG A 216 12.44 -8.45 16.33
C ARG A 216 13.58 -7.42 16.38
N PRO A 217 13.40 -6.19 15.88
CA PRO A 217 14.48 -5.23 15.83
C PRO A 217 14.81 -4.65 17.21
N ASP A 218 16.10 -4.38 17.47
CA ASP A 218 16.61 -3.93 18.77
C ASP A 218 15.92 -2.67 19.30
N TRP A 219 15.65 -1.70 18.42
CA TRP A 219 14.99 -0.46 18.81
C TRP A 219 13.59 -0.72 19.40
N ALA A 220 12.88 -1.74 18.90
CA ALA A 220 11.56 -2.09 19.39
C ALA A 220 11.62 -2.82 20.73
N VAL A 221 12.68 -3.61 20.96
CA VAL A 221 12.97 -4.22 22.26
C VAL A 221 13.27 -3.13 23.28
N GLN A 222 14.22 -2.25 22.97
CA GLN A 222 14.67 -1.16 23.85
C GLN A 222 13.52 -0.21 24.24
N LYS A 223 12.61 0.09 23.30
CA LYS A 223 11.45 0.97 23.53
C LYS A 223 10.20 0.24 24.02
N ALA A 224 10.27 -1.07 24.25
CA ALA A 224 9.13 -1.91 24.61
C ALA A 224 7.92 -1.72 23.66
N ILE A 225 8.19 -1.64 22.36
CA ILE A 225 7.18 -1.52 21.30
C ILE A 225 6.73 -2.91 20.88
N MET A 226 5.42 -3.17 21.02
CA MET A 226 4.78 -4.41 20.61
C MET A 226 4.36 -4.37 19.14
N GLY A 227 4.09 -5.54 18.56
CA GLY A 227 3.55 -5.65 17.20
C GLY A 227 4.61 -5.66 16.10
N VAL A 228 5.88 -5.85 16.44
CA VAL A 228 6.95 -6.32 15.54
C VAL A 228 7.49 -7.67 16.01
N ASP A 229 6.69 -8.37 16.79
CA ASP A 229 7.03 -9.69 17.29
C ASP A 229 7.05 -10.68 16.13
N THR A 230 8.03 -11.58 16.13
CA THR A 230 8.18 -12.67 15.15
C THR A 230 8.57 -13.95 15.88
N ASP A 231 8.36 -15.09 15.24
CA ASP A 231 8.70 -16.42 15.78
C ASP A 231 9.59 -17.16 14.77
N PRO A 232 10.92 -16.98 14.84
CA PRO A 232 11.84 -17.59 13.89
C PRO A 232 11.80 -19.12 13.93
N ALA A 233 11.56 -19.72 15.11
CA ALA A 233 11.44 -21.16 15.26
C ALA A 233 10.18 -21.70 14.57
N PHE A 234 9.06 -20.97 14.65
CA PHE A 234 7.87 -21.29 13.86
C PHE A 234 8.15 -21.17 12.35
N LEU A 235 8.80 -20.09 11.89
CA LEU A 235 9.13 -19.92 10.48
C LEU A 235 10.04 -21.05 9.95
N GLU A 236 11.03 -21.45 10.74
CA GLU A 236 11.89 -22.59 10.44
C GLU A 236 11.10 -23.90 10.36
N THR A 237 10.23 -24.16 11.35
CA THR A 237 9.34 -25.35 11.36
C THR A 237 8.41 -25.38 10.15
N GLN A 238 7.94 -24.21 9.72
CA GLN A 238 7.10 -24.07 8.52
C GLN A 238 7.88 -24.06 7.21
N GLN A 239 9.21 -24.12 7.26
CA GLN A 239 10.12 -24.04 6.10
C GLN A 239 9.90 -22.77 5.27
N VAL A 240 9.70 -21.65 5.95
CA VAL A 240 9.49 -20.34 5.32
C VAL A 240 10.85 -19.73 5.02
N GLU A 241 11.08 -19.41 3.74
CA GLU A 241 12.24 -18.62 3.33
C GLU A 241 12.06 -17.16 3.79
N VAL A 242 13.06 -16.56 4.42
CA VAL A 242 13.05 -15.15 4.78
C VAL A 242 14.11 -14.40 3.96
N ARG A 243 13.70 -13.34 3.28
CA ARG A 243 14.57 -12.44 2.49
C ARG A 243 14.56 -11.03 3.06
N HIS A 244 15.63 -10.29 2.80
CA HIS A 244 15.78 -8.90 3.21
C HIS A 244 14.84 -7.94 2.45
N GLY A 245 14.90 -6.66 2.83
CA GLY A 245 14.28 -5.54 2.14
C GLY A 245 14.51 -5.57 0.63
N VAL A 246 13.48 -5.20 -0.13
CA VAL A 246 13.56 -5.06 -1.59
C VAL A 246 13.18 -3.65 -1.99
N ARG A 247 13.78 -3.17 -3.08
CA ARG A 247 13.49 -1.84 -3.59
C ARG A 247 12.09 -1.80 -4.20
N PHE A 248 11.48 -0.61 -4.24
CA PHE A 248 10.09 -0.44 -4.66
C PHE A 248 9.79 -1.01 -6.06
N ASP A 249 10.77 -1.01 -6.97
CA ASP A 249 10.64 -1.47 -8.34
C ASP A 249 10.91 -2.97 -8.53
N GLU A 250 11.42 -3.66 -7.51
CA GLU A 250 11.64 -5.12 -7.51
C GLU A 250 10.46 -5.91 -6.93
N VAL A 251 9.58 -5.22 -6.21
CA VAL A 251 8.42 -5.80 -5.51
C VAL A 251 7.58 -6.70 -6.42
N VAL A 252 7.19 -6.18 -7.59
CA VAL A 252 6.20 -6.84 -8.45
C VAL A 252 6.77 -8.10 -9.07
N ASP A 253 8.02 -8.04 -9.51
CA ASP A 253 8.73 -9.18 -10.07
C ASP A 253 8.96 -10.26 -9.02
N LEU A 254 9.31 -9.86 -7.79
CA LEU A 254 9.46 -10.78 -6.68
C LEU A 254 8.14 -11.49 -6.36
N LEU A 255 7.04 -10.75 -6.16
CA LEU A 255 5.71 -11.35 -5.98
C LEU A 255 5.32 -12.30 -7.13
N GLY A 256 5.72 -11.97 -8.36
CA GLY A 256 5.50 -12.79 -9.55
C GLY A 256 6.24 -14.13 -9.55
N GLN A 257 7.16 -14.39 -8.62
CA GLN A 257 7.84 -15.69 -8.47
C GLN A 257 6.97 -16.71 -7.73
N ALA A 258 5.87 -16.30 -7.10
CA ALA A 258 4.98 -17.21 -6.38
C ALA A 258 3.67 -17.49 -7.10
N LYS A 259 3.09 -18.67 -6.82
CA LYS A 259 1.72 -18.99 -7.20
C LYS A 259 0.71 -18.07 -6.52
N PHE A 260 0.88 -17.83 -5.22
CA PHE A 260 -0.04 -17.03 -4.43
C PHE A 260 0.68 -15.89 -3.73
N ALA A 261 -0.01 -14.76 -3.59
CA ALA A 261 0.49 -13.61 -2.85
C ALA A 261 -0.60 -13.05 -1.93
N PRO A 262 -0.45 -13.15 -0.60
CA PRO A 262 -1.46 -12.64 0.31
C PRO A 262 -1.46 -11.11 0.35
N VAL A 263 -2.65 -10.52 0.33
CA VAL A 263 -2.86 -9.09 0.54
C VAL A 263 -3.34 -8.89 1.97
N ILE A 264 -2.42 -8.45 2.84
CA ILE A 264 -2.66 -8.29 4.28
C ILE A 264 -2.53 -6.82 4.66
N HIS A 265 -3.59 -6.29 5.26
CA HIS A 265 -3.56 -4.99 5.93
C HIS A 265 -3.31 -5.18 7.43
N ARG A 266 -2.58 -4.24 8.03
CA ARG A 266 -2.44 -4.16 9.49
C ARG A 266 -3.80 -3.89 10.16
N PRO A 267 -4.03 -4.29 11.43
CA PRO A 267 -5.33 -4.22 12.08
C PRO A 267 -5.96 -2.83 12.04
N LEU A 268 -5.18 -1.78 12.28
CA LEU A 268 -5.68 -0.40 12.24
C LEU A 268 -6.17 0.00 10.84
N PHE A 269 -5.44 -0.36 9.79
CA PHE A 269 -5.84 -0.03 8.42
C PHE A 269 -7.09 -0.80 7.99
N ARG A 270 -7.25 -2.02 8.48
CA ARG A 270 -8.49 -2.79 8.30
C ARG A 270 -9.67 -2.11 8.98
N GLU A 271 -9.50 -1.63 10.21
CA GLU A 271 -10.52 -0.88 10.96
C GLU A 271 -10.90 0.45 10.29
N LEU A 272 -9.90 1.15 9.74
CA LEU A 272 -10.11 2.42 9.05
C LEU A 272 -10.63 2.25 7.60
N GLY A 273 -10.60 1.03 7.05
CA GLY A 273 -10.89 0.78 5.65
C GLY A 273 -9.90 1.47 4.70
N PHE A 274 -8.63 1.56 5.10
CA PHE A 274 -7.59 2.25 4.34
C PHE A 274 -7.10 1.41 3.16
N VAL A 275 -7.09 2.01 1.97
CA VAL A 275 -6.41 1.51 0.78
C VAL A 275 -4.94 1.85 0.88
N THR A 276 -4.08 0.90 0.54
CA THR A 276 -2.61 1.05 0.55
C THR A 276 -2.02 0.73 -0.82
N ASN A 277 -0.77 1.11 -1.09
CA ASN A 277 -0.07 0.74 -2.33
C ASN A 277 -0.11 -0.79 -2.62
N ARG A 278 0.14 -1.62 -1.59
CA ARG A 278 0.08 -3.10 -1.71
C ARG A 278 -1.28 -3.64 -2.15
N THR A 279 -2.33 -2.86 -1.96
CA THR A 279 -3.70 -3.20 -2.41
C THR A 279 -3.75 -3.31 -3.94
N PHE A 280 -2.92 -2.56 -4.66
CA PHE A 280 -2.85 -2.63 -6.13
C PHE A 280 -1.64 -3.43 -6.64
N GLU A 281 -0.50 -3.37 -5.95
CA GLU A 281 0.74 -3.97 -6.46
C GLU A 281 0.69 -5.48 -6.65
N THR A 282 -0.02 -6.21 -5.80
CA THR A 282 -0.21 -7.65 -5.98
C THR A 282 -0.95 -7.97 -7.28
N PHE A 283 -1.82 -7.08 -7.76
CA PHE A 283 -2.50 -7.26 -9.04
C PHE A 283 -1.63 -6.90 -10.25
N TYR A 284 -0.48 -6.24 -10.09
CA TYR A 284 0.50 -6.09 -11.17
C TYR A 284 1.30 -7.38 -11.39
N ALA A 285 1.50 -8.17 -10.33
CA ALA A 285 2.35 -9.34 -10.35
C ALA A 285 1.69 -10.54 -11.06
N ASP A 286 2.51 -11.41 -11.66
CA ASP A 286 2.10 -12.64 -12.31
C ASP A 286 1.81 -13.77 -11.28
N THR A 287 0.81 -13.55 -10.43
CA THR A 287 0.44 -14.38 -9.28
C THR A 287 -1.08 -14.32 -9.03
N ILE A 288 -1.63 -15.25 -8.26
CA ILE A 288 -3.02 -15.19 -7.77
C ILE A 288 -3.03 -14.50 -6.40
N PRO A 289 -3.64 -13.32 -6.25
CA PRO A 289 -3.78 -12.67 -4.95
C PRO A 289 -4.67 -13.50 -4.02
N VAL A 290 -4.29 -13.59 -2.74
CA VAL A 290 -5.15 -14.12 -1.66
C VAL A 290 -5.56 -12.95 -0.78
N LEU A 291 -6.82 -12.51 -0.90
CA LEU A 291 -7.29 -11.27 -0.29
C LEU A 291 -7.69 -11.53 1.18
N MET A 292 -6.74 -11.34 2.09
CA MET A 292 -6.94 -11.45 3.56
C MET A 292 -7.65 -10.21 4.12
N LEU A 293 -8.75 -9.80 3.48
CA LEU A 293 -9.48 -8.56 3.71
C LEU A 293 -10.99 -8.84 3.86
N PRO A 294 -11.76 -7.97 4.55
CA PRO A 294 -13.21 -8.11 4.62
C PRO A 294 -13.87 -8.17 3.24
N GLU A 295 -14.81 -9.11 3.03
CA GLU A 295 -15.47 -9.29 1.73
C GLU A 295 -16.19 -8.01 1.25
N THR A 296 -16.76 -7.23 2.18
CA THR A 296 -17.41 -5.95 1.88
C THR A 296 -16.42 -4.95 1.29
N PHE A 297 -15.24 -4.81 1.90
CA PHE A 297 -14.14 -3.98 1.39
C PHE A 297 -13.65 -4.47 0.02
N VAL A 298 -13.49 -5.79 -0.14
CA VAL A 298 -13.08 -6.40 -1.41
C VAL A 298 -14.09 -6.11 -2.51
N GLY A 299 -15.38 -6.29 -2.25
CA GLY A 299 -16.43 -6.02 -3.21
C GLY A 299 -16.52 -4.55 -3.60
N GLN A 300 -16.28 -3.64 -2.66
CA GLN A 300 -16.30 -2.19 -2.90
C GLN A 300 -15.10 -1.71 -3.74
N LEU A 301 -13.90 -2.23 -3.48
CA LEU A 301 -12.67 -1.77 -4.13
C LEU A 301 -12.30 -2.55 -5.40
N TYR A 302 -12.42 -3.88 -5.36
CA TYR A 302 -11.95 -4.75 -6.44
C TYR A 302 -13.09 -5.25 -7.33
N GLY A 303 -14.34 -5.01 -6.94
CA GLY A 303 -15.52 -5.48 -7.63
C GLY A 303 -15.90 -6.93 -7.33
N ALA A 304 -17.01 -7.37 -7.91
CA ALA A 304 -17.63 -8.66 -7.57
C ALA A 304 -16.75 -9.88 -7.89
N ALA A 305 -15.96 -9.83 -8.96
CA ALA A 305 -15.11 -10.95 -9.37
C ALA A 305 -14.04 -11.28 -8.31
N ALA A 306 -13.51 -10.26 -7.63
CA ALA A 306 -12.44 -10.41 -6.64
C ALA A 306 -12.87 -11.17 -5.39
N LYS A 307 -14.18 -11.31 -5.13
CA LYS A 307 -14.70 -12.11 -4.00
C LYS A 307 -14.24 -13.57 -4.07
N LYS A 308 -14.00 -14.10 -5.28
CA LYS A 308 -13.45 -15.44 -5.48
C LYS A 308 -12.03 -15.60 -4.92
N LEU A 309 -11.31 -14.49 -4.73
CA LEU A 309 -9.95 -14.44 -4.19
C LEU A 309 -9.92 -14.29 -2.65
N VAL A 310 -11.09 -14.24 -2.00
CA VAL A 310 -11.21 -14.19 -0.53
C VAL A 310 -11.29 -15.62 0.02
N PRO A 311 -10.44 -16.00 0.99
CA PRO A 311 -10.44 -17.34 1.57
C PRO A 311 -11.57 -17.52 2.59
N SER A 312 -12.84 -17.46 2.16
CA SER A 312 -14.01 -17.53 3.06
C SER A 312 -14.14 -18.83 3.86
N HIS A 313 -13.47 -19.90 3.42
CA HIS A 313 -13.42 -21.21 4.09
C HIS A 313 -11.99 -21.59 4.50
N GLY A 314 -11.10 -20.60 4.64
CA GLY A 314 -9.68 -20.82 4.94
C GLY A 314 -8.78 -20.74 3.70
N VAL A 315 -7.52 -20.44 3.95
CA VAL A 315 -6.42 -20.35 2.99
C VAL A 315 -6.19 -21.71 2.33
N ALA A 316 -6.15 -22.81 3.10
CA ALA A 316 -5.95 -24.13 2.54
C ALA A 316 -7.02 -24.51 1.51
N SER A 317 -8.30 -24.20 1.82
CA SER A 317 -9.42 -24.47 0.92
C SER A 317 -9.26 -23.70 -0.40
N LEU A 318 -8.99 -22.39 -0.32
CA LEU A 318 -8.82 -21.55 -1.50
C LEU A 318 -7.64 -22.02 -2.36
N VAL A 319 -6.50 -22.30 -1.72
CA VAL A 319 -5.28 -22.75 -2.41
C VAL A 319 -5.50 -24.11 -3.07
N SER A 320 -6.11 -25.08 -2.37
CA SER A 320 -6.41 -26.40 -2.93
C SER A 320 -7.34 -26.28 -4.15
N ASP A 321 -8.38 -25.46 -4.05
CA ASP A 321 -9.32 -25.24 -5.15
C ASP A 321 -8.65 -24.55 -6.34
N ALA A 322 -7.78 -23.56 -6.09
CA ALA A 322 -7.05 -22.87 -7.14
C ALA A 322 -6.01 -23.77 -7.82
N LEU A 323 -5.38 -24.71 -7.10
CA LEU A 323 -4.50 -25.71 -7.71
C LEU A 323 -5.26 -26.68 -8.62
N LYS A 324 -6.48 -27.07 -8.23
CA LYS A 324 -7.35 -27.97 -9.01
C LYS A 324 -8.02 -27.28 -10.21
N SER A 325 -8.42 -26.02 -10.06
CA SER A 325 -9.19 -25.28 -11.05
C SER A 325 -8.66 -23.85 -11.28
N PRO A 326 -7.39 -23.72 -11.70
CA PRO A 326 -6.68 -22.42 -11.74
C PRO A 326 -7.29 -21.41 -12.71
N GLU A 327 -7.90 -21.86 -13.80
CA GLU A 327 -8.50 -20.97 -14.81
C GLU A 327 -9.61 -20.09 -14.20
N SER A 328 -10.43 -20.64 -13.31
CA SER A 328 -11.51 -19.88 -12.65
C SER A 328 -10.99 -18.75 -11.76
N TYR A 329 -9.84 -18.95 -11.11
CA TYR A 329 -9.21 -17.94 -10.26
C TYR A 329 -8.47 -16.89 -11.11
N TRP A 330 -7.81 -17.31 -12.19
CA TRP A 330 -7.22 -16.36 -13.13
C TRP A 330 -8.26 -15.52 -13.86
N GLU A 331 -9.43 -16.07 -14.18
CA GLU A 331 -10.55 -15.28 -14.70
C GLU A 331 -10.97 -14.17 -13.71
N ALA A 332 -11.02 -14.49 -12.42
CA ALA A 332 -11.28 -13.50 -11.37
C ALA A 332 -10.18 -12.42 -11.30
N VAL A 333 -8.89 -12.80 -11.40
CA VAL A 333 -7.76 -11.85 -11.44
C VAL A 333 -7.86 -10.91 -12.64
N LEU A 334 -8.09 -11.44 -13.84
CA LEU A 334 -8.19 -10.65 -15.07
C LEU A 334 -9.39 -9.68 -15.04
N LYS A 335 -10.56 -10.15 -14.58
CA LYS A 335 -11.73 -9.28 -14.40
C LYS A 335 -11.48 -8.20 -13.35
N THR A 336 -10.76 -8.53 -12.27
CA THR A 336 -10.39 -7.56 -11.24
C THR A 336 -9.42 -6.51 -11.78
N ARG A 337 -8.38 -6.89 -12.54
CA ARG A 337 -7.47 -5.95 -13.21
C ARG A 337 -8.23 -5.00 -14.14
N ALA A 338 -9.17 -5.51 -14.93
CA ALA A 338 -10.01 -4.68 -15.80
C ALA A 338 -10.87 -3.70 -15.00
N HIS A 339 -11.48 -4.15 -13.90
CA HIS A 339 -12.23 -3.29 -12.99
C HIS A 339 -11.35 -2.19 -12.39
N LEU A 340 -10.18 -2.55 -11.86
CA LEU A 340 -9.22 -1.62 -11.28
C LEU A 340 -8.72 -0.59 -12.30
N ALA A 341 -8.41 -0.99 -13.53
CA ALA A 341 -8.02 -0.08 -14.60
C ALA A 341 -9.13 0.92 -14.96
N ALA A 342 -10.39 0.48 -14.93
CA ALA A 342 -11.53 1.33 -15.26
C ALA A 342 -11.94 2.28 -14.14
N LYS A 343 -11.84 1.86 -12.87
CA LYS A 343 -12.40 2.58 -11.71
C LYS A 343 -11.35 3.21 -10.79
N HIS A 344 -10.11 2.72 -10.86
CA HIS A 344 -9.08 3.08 -9.91
C HIS A 344 -7.75 3.45 -10.57
N SER A 345 -7.76 3.81 -11.86
CA SER A 345 -6.55 4.31 -12.52
C SER A 345 -6.08 5.64 -11.97
N TYR A 346 -4.79 5.95 -12.12
CA TYR A 346 -4.24 7.24 -11.70
C TYR A 346 -4.89 8.44 -12.41
N ALA A 347 -5.36 8.26 -13.64
CA ALA A 347 -6.17 9.27 -14.33
C ALA A 347 -7.48 9.53 -13.57
N VAL A 348 -8.16 8.48 -13.12
CA VAL A 348 -9.36 8.61 -12.28
C VAL A 348 -9.02 9.27 -10.94
N ARG A 349 -7.88 8.94 -10.33
CA ARG A 349 -7.42 9.58 -9.09
C ARG A 349 -7.17 11.07 -9.24
N ILE A 350 -6.58 11.51 -10.35
CA ILE A 350 -6.37 12.94 -10.64
C ILE A 350 -7.72 13.67 -10.74
N GLU A 351 -8.71 13.09 -11.43
CA GLU A 351 -10.05 13.69 -11.54
C GLU A 351 -10.81 13.68 -10.21
N GLU A 352 -10.66 12.63 -9.40
CA GLU A 352 -11.21 12.59 -8.03
C GLU A 352 -10.57 13.62 -7.11
N LEU A 353 -9.26 13.84 -7.22
CA LEU A 353 -8.55 14.86 -6.45
C LEU A 353 -9.11 16.24 -6.77
N LYS A 354 -9.25 16.59 -8.05
CA LYS A 354 -9.85 17.85 -8.52
C LYS A 354 -11.23 18.09 -7.91
N LYS A 355 -12.09 17.08 -7.96
CA LYS A 355 -13.42 17.13 -7.33
C LYS A 355 -13.34 17.30 -5.81
N ALA A 356 -12.43 16.60 -5.15
CA ALA A 356 -12.29 16.66 -3.70
C ALA A 356 -11.82 18.04 -3.22
N ILE A 357 -10.98 18.73 -3.99
CA ILE A 357 -10.46 20.07 -3.66
C ILE A 357 -11.30 21.22 -4.26
N GLY A 358 -12.29 20.92 -5.10
CA GLY A 358 -13.21 21.92 -5.65
C GLY A 358 -12.67 22.70 -6.85
N THR A 359 -11.79 22.09 -7.66
CA THR A 359 -11.18 22.69 -8.87
C THR A 359 -11.61 22.03 -10.16
#